data_AF-A0A2D9D4S0-F1
#
_entry.id   AF-A0A2D9D4S0-F1
#
_cell.length_a   1.000
_cell.length_b   1.000
_cell.length_c   1.000
_cell.angle_alpha   90.00
_cell.angle_beta   90.00
_cell.angle_gamma   90.00
#
_symmetry.space_group_name_H-M   'P 1'
#
loop_
_entity.id
_entity.type
_entity.pdbx_description
1 polymer ?
#
loop_
_entity_poly.entity_id
_entity_poly.type
_entity_poly.pdbx_seq_one_letter_code
_entity_poly.pdbx_strand_id
1 'polypeptide(L)' 'MKPAKQTFKRNISNIAKEKLNKHREMGTDSPFSIIEVAQMLDVVNSKSSKETEAQESIFFSVSLN' A
#
# COMPACT_ATOMS: atom_id res chain seq x y z
N MET A 1 -35.44 18.80 -5.00
CA MET A 1 -34.33 18.15 -5.74
C MET A 1 -33.25 17.79 -4.73
N LYS A 2 -32.89 16.51 -4.56
CA LYS A 2 -31.87 16.07 -3.59
C LYS A 2 -30.51 16.11 -4.29
N PRO A 3 -29.47 16.79 -3.75
CA PRO A 3 -28.15 16.74 -4.36
C PRO A 3 -27.58 15.33 -4.20
N ALA A 4 -27.13 14.74 -5.31
CA ALA A 4 -26.41 13.48 -5.30
C ALA A 4 -25.15 13.66 -4.43
N LYS A 5 -25.05 12.90 -3.34
CA LYS A 5 -23.84 12.83 -2.51
C LYS A 5 -22.77 12.12 -3.32
N GLN A 6 -22.09 12.85 -4.19
CA GLN A 6 -20.95 12.37 -4.97
C GLN A 6 -19.80 12.13 -3.99
N THR A 7 -19.75 10.93 -3.43
CA THR A 7 -18.68 10.51 -2.53
C THR A 7 -17.43 10.40 -3.40
N PHE A 8 -16.51 11.37 -3.28
CA PHE A 8 -15.18 11.26 -3.87
C PHE A 8 -14.52 10.01 -3.27
N LYS A 9 -14.62 8.86 -3.96
CA LYS A 9 -13.77 7.70 -3.72
C LYS A 9 -12.35 8.14 -4.07
N ARG A 10 -11.67 8.79 -3.13
CA ARG A 10 -10.25 9.11 -3.29
C ARG A 10 -9.55 7.77 -3.52
N ASN A 11 -8.84 7.67 -4.65
CA ASN A 11 -8.10 6.48 -5.01
C ASN A 11 -7.13 6.14 -3.86
N ILE A 12 -7.36 5.01 -3.20
CA ILE A 12 -6.58 4.57 -2.02
C ILE A 12 -5.07 4.52 -2.35
N SER A 13 -4.72 4.17 -3.59
CA SER A 13 -3.33 4.22 -4.09
C SER A 13 -2.72 5.62 -4.09
N ASN A 14 -3.51 6.65 -4.40
CA ASN A 14 -2.99 8.02 -4.46
C ASN A 14 -2.72 8.54 -3.04
N ILE A 15 -3.59 8.18 -2.09
CA ILE A 15 -3.37 8.46 -0.67
C ILE A 15 -2.12 7.74 -0.16
N ALA A 16 -1.93 6.46 -0.53
CA ALA A 16 -0.75 5.69 -0.15
C ALA A 16 0.54 6.32 -0.72
N LYS A 17 0.53 6.76 -1.99
CA LYS A 17 1.68 7.48 -2.60
C LYS A 17 2.00 8.78 -1.88
N GLU A 18 0.99 9.58 -1.55
CA GLU A 18 1.17 10.85 -0.82
C GLU A 18 1.78 10.62 0.57
N LYS A 19 1.29 9.60 1.29
CA LYS A 19 1.84 9.22 2.60
C LYS A 19 3.29 8.71 2.51
N LEU A 20 3.61 7.90 1.50
CA LEU A 20 4.99 7.44 1.26
C LEU A 20 5.93 8.57 0.89
N ASN A 21 5.49 9.54 0.08
CA ASN A 21 6.28 10.75 -0.21
C ASN A 21 6.55 11.55 1.06
N LYS A 22 5.52 11.74 1.90
CA LYS A 22 5.68 12.41 3.19
C LYS A 22 6.63 11.65 4.11
N HIS A 23 6.54 10.32 4.18
CA HIS A 23 7.49 9.48 4.92
C HIS A 23 8.93 9.73 4.46
N ARG A 24 9.15 9.75 3.14
CA ARG A 24 10.46 9.99 2.53
C ARG A 24 11.00 11.39 2.82
N GLU A 25 10.15 12.41 2.78
CA GLU A 25 10.52 13.80 3.10
C GLU A 25 10.89 13.98 4.58
N MET A 26 10.19 13.28 5.49
CA MET A 26 10.46 13.35 6.93
C MET A 26 11.61 12.45 7.38
N GLY A 27 12.01 11.45 6.57
CA GLY A 27 13.10 10.54 6.89
C GLY A 27 12.88 9.80 8.22
N THR A 28 13.87 9.89 9.12
CA THR A 28 13.83 9.24 10.44
C THR A 28 12.78 9.81 11.39
N ASP A 29 12.27 11.01 11.12
CA ASP A 29 11.25 11.67 11.95
C ASP A 29 9.83 11.26 11.57
N SER A 30 9.69 10.33 10.62
CA SER A 30 8.39 9.86 10.20
C SER A 30 7.72 9.01 11.29
N PRO A 31 6.43 9.27 11.62
CA PRO A 31 5.71 8.48 12.61
C PRO A 31 5.23 7.13 12.07
N PHE A 32 5.52 6.80 10.81
CA PHE A 32 5.06 5.55 10.21
C PHE A 32 5.96 4.38 10.60
N SER A 33 5.35 3.29 11.03
CA SER A 33 6.05 2.04 11.26
C SER A 33 6.46 1.37 9.94
N ILE A 34 7.48 0.52 10.01
CA ILE A 34 7.97 -0.27 8.86
C ILE A 34 6.82 -1.10 8.25
N ILE A 35 5.93 -1.65 9.09
CA ILE A 35 4.78 -2.46 8.66
C ILE A 35 3.79 -1.62 7.86
N GLU A 36 3.48 -0.41 8.33
CA GLU A 36 2.57 0.50 7.61
C GLU A 36 3.15 0.96 6.28
N VAL A 37 4.46 1.24 6.23
CA VAL A 37 5.16 1.59 4.99
C VAL A 37 5.10 0.43 3.99
N ALA A 38 5.35 -0.80 4.45
CA ALA A 38 5.26 -2.00 3.62
C ALA A 38 3.84 -2.19 3.05
N GLN A 39 2.80 -2.05 3.87
CA GLN A 39 1.41 -2.12 3.41
C GLN A 39 1.08 -1.03 2.38
N MET A 40 1.59 0.19 2.56
CA MET A 40 1.39 1.27 1.59
C MET A 40 2.13 0.98 0.26
N LEU A 41 3.34 0.42 0.32
CA LEU A 41 4.09 -0.01 -0.86
C LEU A 41 3.38 -1.14 -1.59
N ASP A 42 2.86 -2.13 -0.87
CA ASP A 42 2.05 -3.20 -1.45
C ASP A 42 0.83 -2.63 -2.16
N VAL A 43 0.11 -1.69 -1.56
CA VAL A 43 -1.07 -1.05 -2.19
C VAL A 43 -0.69 -0.26 -3.46
N VAL A 44 0.49 0.36 -3.49
CA VAL A 44 0.98 1.09 -4.66
C VAL A 44 1.46 0.13 -5.76
N ASN A 45 2.17 -0.93 -5.39
CA ASN A 45 2.73 -1.93 -6.29
C ASN A 45 1.71 -2.95 -6.77
N SER A 46 0.65 -3.25 -6.02
CA SER A 46 -0.45 -4.15 -6.43
C SER A 46 -1.15 -3.67 -7.71
N LYS A 47 -1.08 -2.36 -8.02
CA LYS A 47 -1.53 -1.82 -9.31
C LYS A 47 -0.53 -2.08 -10.46
N SER A 48 0.75 -2.27 -10.15
CA SER A 48 1.79 -2.71 -11.09
C SER A 48 1.83 -4.23 -11.25
N SER A 49 1.47 -4.98 -10.21
CA SER A 49 1.65 -6.44 -10.14
C SER A 49 0.54 -7.29 -10.77
N LYS A 50 -0.45 -6.71 -11.46
CA LYS A 50 -1.29 -7.53 -12.35
C LYS A 50 -0.50 -8.16 -13.51
N GLU A 51 0.77 -7.80 -13.67
CA GLU A 51 1.71 -8.43 -14.61
C GLU A 51 2.66 -9.45 -13.94
N THR A 52 2.65 -9.58 -12.60
CA THR A 52 3.65 -10.39 -11.86
C THR A 52 3.02 -11.33 -10.82
N GLU A 53 1.82 -11.86 -11.07
CA GLU A 53 1.14 -12.82 -10.18
C GLU A 53 1.74 -14.26 -10.22
N ALA A 54 2.86 -14.53 -10.90
CA ALA A 54 3.34 -15.91 -11.09
C ALA A 54 4.51 -16.37 -10.20
N GLN A 55 5.26 -15.46 -9.57
CA GLN A 55 6.45 -15.81 -8.78
C GLN A 55 6.54 -14.76 -7.68
N GLU A 56 6.08 -14.98 -6.46
CA GLU A 56 6.81 -15.74 -5.46
C GLU A 56 5.80 -15.98 -4.33
N SER A 57 5.22 -17.18 -4.27
CA SER A 57 4.44 -17.58 -3.11
C SER A 57 5.42 -17.89 -1.99
N ILE A 58 5.68 -16.90 -1.14
CA ILE A 58 6.54 -17.03 0.04
C ILE A 58 5.77 -17.78 1.15
N PHE A 59 5.34 -19.01 0.88
CA PHE A 59 4.77 -19.91 1.88
C PHE A 59 5.91 -20.66 2.55
N PHE A 60 6.34 -20.20 3.72
CA PHE A 60 7.23 -20.96 4.59
C PHE A 60 6.42 -22.05 5.30
N SER A 61 6.28 -23.22 4.68
CA SER A 61 5.90 -24.43 5.41
C SER A 61 7.09 -24.89 6.24
N VAL A 62 7.11 -24.56 7.53
CA VAL A 62 8.03 -25.17 8.48
C VAL A 62 7.46 -26.56 8.81
N SER A 63 7.99 -27.60 8.17
CA SER A 63 7.84 -28.97 8.63
C SER A 63 8.84 -29.20 9.76
N LEU A 64 8.37 -29.23 11.01
CA LEU A 64 9.10 -29.87 12.10
C LEU A 64 8.91 -31.39 11.95
N ASN A 65 10.00 -32.09 11.67
CA ASN A 65 10.13 -33.54 11.84
C ASN A 65 10.80 -33.79 13.20
#